data_AF-K0R5K5-F1
#
_entry.id   AF-K0R5K5-F1
#
_cell.length_a   1.000
_cell.length_b   1.000
_cell.length_c   1.000
_cell.angle_alpha   90.00
_cell.angle_beta   90.00
_cell.angle_gamma   90.00
#
_symmetry.space_group_name_H-M   'P 1'
#
loop_
_entity.id
_entity.type
_entity.pdbx_description
1 polymer ?
#
loop_
_entity_poly.entity_id
_entity_poly.type
_entity_poly.pdbx_seq_one_letter_code
_entity_poly.pdbx_strand_id
1 'polypeptide(L)'
;MSDAAAALAGSAAAESTAARNLRQQLMENGHERPEGHTCPICFDLIEFPVGKHSKRNSCCMKTVCNGCILAAERRGFNESCPFCRTSLPDDDASTLAMIQKRVNKGDAAALSHLGEHHYHGQLGLVKNVPRAIELWMEAAELGSVDAHYRLSVVYFTGNCVEEDKARGIHHWQQAAMGGDAESRHNLGVFEFNNGNHQLSAQHHMISAKMGYERSLNNIKDMFKEGLATKAQYADALIGYRDAVEEMKSPQREEAKRLGL
;
A
#
# COMPACT_ATOMS: atom_id res chain seq x y z
N MET A 1 21.29 35.23 44.07
CA MET A 1 21.98 35.35 42.77
C MET A 1 22.90 34.15 42.65
N SER A 2 22.86 33.25 41.68
CA SER A 2 21.92 32.89 40.62
C SER A 2 22.53 31.62 40.00
N ASP A 3 22.05 30.43 40.34
CA ASP A 3 22.51 29.18 39.70
C ASP A 3 21.40 28.12 39.68
N ALA A 4 20.16 28.54 39.41
CA ALA A 4 19.01 27.66 39.28
C ALA A 4 18.27 27.83 37.94
N ALA A 5 18.84 28.57 36.99
CA ALA A 5 18.17 28.92 35.73
C ALA A 5 18.66 28.14 34.49
N ALA A 6 19.62 27.22 34.63
CA ALA A 6 20.19 26.48 33.48
C ALA A 6 19.65 25.04 33.29
N ALA A 7 18.67 24.61 34.08
CA ALA A 7 18.21 23.21 34.09
C ALA A 7 16.85 22.94 33.42
N LEU A 8 16.29 23.89 32.64
CA LEU A 8 14.95 23.76 32.04
C LEU A 8 14.89 23.97 30.52
N ALA A 9 15.98 23.70 29.80
CA ALA A 9 16.00 23.82 28.33
C ALA A 9 16.55 22.56 27.63
N GLY A 10 16.16 21.38 28.08
CA GLY A 10 16.72 20.10 27.59
C GLY A 10 15.69 19.01 27.30
N SER A 11 14.54 19.33 26.69
CA SER A 11 13.50 18.32 26.37
C SER A 11 13.04 18.26 24.90
N ALA A 12 13.80 18.79 23.96
CA ALA A 12 13.68 18.40 22.55
C ALA A 12 14.97 17.69 22.15
N ALA A 13 14.94 16.36 22.15
CA ALA A 13 16.07 15.53 21.71
C ALA A 13 16.57 16.03 20.34
N ALA A 14 17.87 16.27 20.24
CA ALA A 14 18.50 16.70 19.00
C ALA A 14 18.29 15.61 17.92
N GLU A 15 17.30 15.81 17.06
CA GLU A 15 17.02 14.94 15.92
C GLU A 15 18.28 14.84 15.05
N SER A 16 18.73 13.61 14.79
CA SER A 16 19.93 13.38 13.99
C SER A 16 19.73 13.92 12.56
N THR A 17 20.81 14.35 11.91
CA THR A 17 20.75 14.80 10.51
C THR A 17 20.15 13.73 9.59
N ALA A 18 20.43 12.45 9.87
CA ALA A 18 19.84 11.33 9.13
C ALA A 18 18.31 11.25 9.30
N ALA A 19 17.81 11.41 10.53
CA ALA A 19 16.37 11.39 10.80
C ALA A 19 15.64 12.56 10.11
N ARG A 20 16.23 13.76 10.16
CA ARG A 20 15.70 14.94 9.47
C ARG A 20 15.66 14.76 7.96
N ASN A 21 16.73 14.24 7.37
CA ASN A 21 16.81 13.98 5.92
C ASN A 21 15.77 12.93 5.50
N LEU A 22 15.63 11.84 6.27
CA LEU A 22 14.62 10.82 6.01
C LEU A 22 13.20 11.39 6.09
N ARG A 23 12.93 12.22 7.10
CA ARG A 23 11.63 12.90 7.24
C ARG A 23 11.35 13.81 6.04
N GLN A 24 12.34 14.56 5.59
CA GLN A 24 12.21 15.41 4.40
C GLN A 24 11.89 14.56 3.15
N GLN A 25 12.67 13.51 2.90
CA GLN A 25 12.43 12.58 1.79
C GLN A 25 11.03 11.96 1.85
N LEU A 26 10.59 11.58 3.03
CA LEU A 26 9.27 10.99 3.26
C LEU A 26 8.14 11.97 2.90
N MET A 27 8.30 13.26 3.18
CA MET A 27 7.31 14.30 2.84
C MET A 27 7.39 14.72 1.36
N GLU A 28 8.54 14.57 0.70
CA GLU A 28 8.74 14.98 -0.70
C GLU A 28 8.39 13.89 -1.72
N ASN A 29 8.45 12.61 -1.34
CA ASN A 29 8.19 11.47 -2.22
C ASN A 29 6.82 10.84 -1.95
N GLY A 30 6.37 9.93 -2.82
CA GLY A 30 5.18 9.10 -2.59
C GLY A 30 3.87 9.88 -2.56
N HIS A 31 3.70 10.83 -3.47
CA HIS A 31 2.45 11.58 -3.65
C HIS A 31 1.53 10.98 -4.70
N GLU A 32 2.04 10.04 -5.50
CA GLU A 32 1.32 9.31 -6.54
C GLU A 32 1.25 7.82 -6.19
N ARG A 33 0.18 7.14 -6.63
CA ARG A 33 0.01 5.71 -6.37
C ARG A 33 0.97 4.89 -7.23
N PRO A 34 1.44 3.72 -6.75
CA PRO A 34 2.36 2.88 -7.52
C PRO A 34 1.70 2.36 -8.80
N GLU A 35 2.51 2.10 -9.84
CA GLU A 35 2.03 1.63 -11.15
C GLU A 35 1.15 0.38 -11.07
N GLY A 36 1.39 -0.50 -10.08
CA GLY A 36 0.59 -1.70 -9.83
C GLY A 36 -0.87 -1.43 -9.46
N HIS A 37 -1.21 -0.18 -9.13
CA HIS A 37 -2.57 0.26 -8.81
C HIS A 37 -3.34 0.81 -10.03
N THR A 38 -2.71 0.89 -11.20
CA THR A 38 -3.36 1.30 -12.46
C THR A 38 -3.75 0.07 -13.26
N CYS A 39 -5.01 0.03 -13.74
CA CYS A 39 -5.44 -1.05 -14.61
C CYS A 39 -4.73 -0.93 -15.98
N PRO A 40 -4.00 -1.93 -16.47
CA PRO A 40 -3.24 -1.82 -17.71
C PRO A 40 -4.10 -1.87 -18.98
N ILE A 41 -5.43 -2.01 -18.85
CA ILE A 41 -6.37 -2.06 -19.97
C ILE A 41 -7.07 -0.72 -20.17
N CYS A 42 -7.58 -0.11 -19.08
CA CYS A 42 -8.24 1.18 -19.15
C CYS A 42 -7.34 2.36 -18.75
N PHE A 43 -6.16 2.08 -18.19
CA PHE A 43 -5.18 3.07 -17.70
C PHE A 43 -5.66 3.95 -16.54
N ASP A 44 -6.83 3.67 -15.98
CA ASP A 44 -7.34 4.38 -14.80
C ASP A 44 -6.88 3.70 -13.50
N LEU A 45 -6.66 4.51 -12.46
CA LEU A 45 -6.39 4.06 -11.10
C LEU A 45 -7.52 3.16 -10.58
N ILE A 46 -7.19 2.06 -9.94
CA ILE A 46 -8.15 1.11 -9.37
C ILE A 46 -8.60 1.59 -7.99
N GLU A 47 -9.90 1.54 -7.73
CA GLU A 47 -10.50 1.93 -6.44
C GLU A 47 -9.92 1.17 -5.24
N PHE A 48 -9.86 1.82 -4.08
CA PHE A 48 -9.50 1.17 -2.84
C PHE A 48 -10.68 0.41 -2.21
N PRO A 49 -10.45 -0.75 -1.55
CA PRO A 49 -9.20 -1.52 -1.55
C PRO A 49 -8.94 -2.18 -2.91
N VAL A 50 -7.73 -2.05 -3.44
CA VAL A 50 -7.38 -2.53 -4.80
C VAL A 50 -7.74 -4.00 -5.00
N GLY A 51 -7.42 -4.86 -4.03
CA GLY A 51 -7.71 -6.30 -4.10
C GLY A 51 -9.19 -6.67 -4.12
N LYS A 52 -10.11 -5.77 -3.74
CA LYS A 52 -11.57 -5.98 -3.85
C LYS A 52 -12.12 -5.58 -5.22
N HIS A 53 -11.42 -4.72 -5.94
CA HIS A 53 -11.87 -4.15 -7.22
C HIS A 53 -11.03 -4.62 -8.40
N SER A 54 -10.19 -5.63 -8.20
CA SER A 54 -9.29 -6.15 -9.21
C SER A 54 -8.83 -7.57 -8.93
N LYS A 55 -8.24 -8.19 -9.97
CA LYS A 55 -7.56 -9.49 -9.88
C LYS A 55 -6.14 -9.37 -10.42
N ARG A 56 -5.16 -9.87 -9.66
CA ARG A 56 -3.79 -10.09 -10.14
C ARG A 56 -3.73 -11.37 -10.97
N ASN A 57 -3.12 -11.31 -12.14
CA ASN A 57 -3.07 -12.45 -13.07
C ASN A 57 -1.72 -13.17 -12.97
N SER A 58 -1.74 -14.46 -12.61
CA SER A 58 -0.54 -15.29 -12.40
C SER A 58 0.40 -15.36 -13.62
N CYS A 59 -0.16 -15.27 -14.82
CA CYS A 59 0.59 -15.33 -16.07
C CYS A 59 1.48 -14.10 -16.34
N CYS A 60 1.13 -12.92 -15.83
CA CYS A 60 1.80 -11.65 -16.17
C CYS A 60 2.01 -10.68 -14.99
N MET A 61 1.58 -11.05 -13.78
CA MET A 61 1.59 -10.22 -12.57
C MET A 61 0.83 -8.90 -12.65
N LYS A 62 0.08 -8.67 -13.74
CA LYS A 62 -0.73 -7.47 -13.90
C LYS A 62 -2.06 -7.58 -13.16
N THR A 63 -2.37 -6.51 -12.45
CA THR A 63 -3.62 -6.30 -11.73
C THR A 63 -4.62 -5.65 -12.68
N VAL A 64 -5.74 -6.32 -12.96
CA VAL A 64 -6.77 -5.84 -13.88
C VAL A 64 -8.04 -5.57 -13.08
N CYS A 65 -8.65 -4.40 -13.28
CA CYS A 65 -9.87 -4.05 -12.55
C CYS A 65 -11.07 -4.93 -12.95
N ASN A 66 -12.02 -5.10 -12.04
CA ASN A 66 -13.20 -5.95 -12.25
C ASN A 66 -14.04 -5.48 -13.45
N GLY A 67 -14.07 -4.18 -13.75
CA GLY A 67 -14.74 -3.65 -14.94
C GLY A 67 -14.12 -4.14 -16.25
N CYS A 68 -12.78 -4.15 -16.35
CA CYS A 68 -12.09 -4.68 -17.53
C CYS A 68 -12.16 -6.21 -17.62
N ILE A 69 -12.21 -6.91 -16.49
CA ILE A 69 -12.44 -8.36 -16.43
C ILE A 69 -13.83 -8.68 -16.98
N LEU A 70 -14.88 -8.06 -16.45
CA LEU A 70 -16.26 -8.22 -16.91
C LEU A 70 -16.41 -7.93 -18.40
N ALA A 71 -15.79 -6.84 -18.89
CA ALA A 71 -15.81 -6.50 -20.31
C ALA A 71 -15.12 -7.56 -21.19
N ALA A 72 -14.08 -8.23 -20.69
CA ALA A 72 -13.39 -9.30 -21.40
C ALA A 72 -14.22 -10.60 -21.41
N GLU A 73 -14.83 -10.96 -20.29
CA GLU A 73 -15.72 -12.15 -20.18
C GLU A 73 -16.89 -12.06 -21.15
N ARG A 74 -17.53 -10.89 -21.27
CA ARG A 74 -18.60 -10.63 -22.24
C ARG A 74 -18.19 -10.79 -23.70
N ARG A 75 -16.88 -10.75 -23.98
CA ARG A 75 -16.30 -10.98 -25.31
C ARG A 75 -15.77 -12.42 -25.48
N GLY A 76 -16.07 -13.31 -24.54
CA GLY A 76 -15.68 -14.72 -24.59
C GLY A 76 -14.30 -15.03 -24.00
N PHE A 77 -13.65 -14.09 -23.32
CA PHE A 77 -12.33 -14.31 -22.69
C PHE A 77 -12.44 -14.81 -21.25
N ASN A 78 -13.20 -15.89 -21.01
CA ASN A 78 -13.46 -16.40 -19.65
C ASN A 78 -12.28 -17.18 -19.07
N GLU A 79 -11.55 -17.92 -19.91
CA GLU A 79 -10.44 -18.80 -19.51
C GLU A 79 -9.07 -18.22 -19.91
N SER A 80 -9.03 -16.95 -20.29
CA SER A 80 -7.82 -16.29 -20.76
C SER A 80 -7.60 -15.00 -20.02
N CYS A 81 -6.35 -14.70 -19.70
CA CYS A 81 -5.99 -13.45 -19.07
C CYS A 81 -6.52 -12.27 -19.92
N PRO A 82 -7.29 -11.33 -19.34
CA PRO A 82 -7.86 -10.21 -20.07
C PRO A 82 -6.79 -9.26 -20.63
N PHE A 83 -5.58 -9.30 -20.06
CA PHE A 83 -4.44 -8.49 -20.48
C PHE A 83 -3.57 -9.21 -21.52
N CYS A 84 -2.89 -10.31 -21.15
CA CYS A 84 -1.89 -10.95 -22.02
C CYS A 84 -2.43 -12.16 -22.81
N ARG A 85 -3.73 -12.46 -22.71
CA ARG A 85 -4.42 -13.54 -23.44
C ARG A 85 -3.92 -14.97 -23.19
N THR A 86 -2.98 -15.15 -22.27
CA THR A 86 -2.55 -16.48 -21.82
C THR A 86 -3.71 -17.21 -21.17
N SER A 87 -3.94 -18.47 -21.57
CA SER A 87 -4.91 -19.35 -20.92
C SER A 87 -4.59 -19.48 -19.43
N LEU A 88 -5.61 -19.35 -18.58
CA LEU A 88 -5.48 -19.43 -17.14
C LEU A 88 -5.88 -20.84 -16.68
N PRO A 89 -4.97 -21.59 -16.03
CA PRO A 89 -5.30 -22.91 -15.51
C PRO A 89 -6.28 -22.80 -14.33
N ASP A 90 -7.05 -23.85 -14.13
CA ASP A 90 -7.99 -24.01 -13.01
C ASP A 90 -7.37 -24.79 -11.83
N ASP A 91 -6.13 -25.26 -11.97
CA ASP A 91 -5.40 -25.99 -10.94
C ASP A 91 -4.28 -25.16 -10.27
N ASP A 92 -4.07 -25.45 -8.99
CA ASP A 92 -3.09 -24.79 -8.13
C ASP A 92 -1.66 -24.98 -8.63
N ALA A 93 -1.30 -26.17 -9.10
CA ALA A 93 0.07 -26.51 -9.50
C ALA A 93 0.50 -25.73 -10.74
N SER A 94 -0.36 -25.65 -11.76
CA SER A 94 -0.13 -24.86 -12.95
C SER A 94 -0.10 -23.36 -12.64
N THR A 95 -0.98 -22.89 -11.74
CA THR A 95 -0.97 -21.50 -11.28
C THR A 95 0.35 -21.14 -10.60
N LEU A 96 0.82 -22.00 -9.69
CA LEU A 96 2.10 -21.85 -9.00
C LEU A 96 3.28 -21.88 -9.99
N ALA A 97 3.25 -22.78 -10.99
CA ALA A 97 4.28 -22.85 -12.02
C ALA A 97 4.38 -21.54 -12.84
N MET A 98 3.24 -20.88 -13.12
CA MET A 98 3.25 -19.57 -13.79
C MET A 98 3.89 -18.48 -12.93
N ILE A 99 3.59 -18.45 -11.62
CA ILE A 99 4.20 -17.51 -10.68
C ILE A 99 5.71 -17.77 -10.59
N GLN A 100 6.14 -19.03 -10.44
CA GLN A 100 7.55 -19.40 -10.35
C GLN A 100 8.32 -19.01 -11.63
N LYS A 101 7.70 -19.13 -12.81
CA LYS A 101 8.30 -18.67 -14.06
C LYS A 101 8.58 -17.16 -14.08
N ARG A 102 7.77 -16.36 -13.38
CA ARG A 102 7.98 -14.91 -13.22
C ARG A 102 9.04 -14.61 -12.16
N VAL A 103 9.01 -15.33 -11.03
CA VAL A 103 10.04 -15.26 -9.99
C VAL A 103 11.43 -15.56 -10.59
N ASN A 104 11.57 -16.61 -11.40
CA ASN A 104 12.83 -16.97 -12.06
C ASN A 104 13.34 -15.91 -13.04
N LYS A 105 12.52 -14.91 -13.39
CA LYS A 105 12.89 -13.76 -14.23
C LYS A 105 13.16 -12.49 -13.40
N GLY A 106 13.18 -12.58 -12.07
CA GLY A 106 13.40 -11.45 -11.18
C GLY A 106 12.22 -10.49 -11.08
N ASP A 107 10.99 -10.97 -11.34
CA ASP A 107 9.79 -10.13 -11.20
C ASP A 107 9.47 -9.91 -9.70
N ALA A 108 9.72 -8.69 -9.22
CA ALA A 108 9.50 -8.30 -7.82
C ALA A 108 8.04 -8.45 -7.36
N ALA A 109 7.08 -8.26 -8.27
CA ALA A 109 5.66 -8.47 -7.95
C ALA A 109 5.35 -9.96 -7.81
N ALA A 110 5.99 -10.82 -8.62
CA ALA A 110 5.85 -12.27 -8.50
C ALA A 110 6.47 -12.80 -7.22
N LEU A 111 7.65 -12.32 -6.83
CA LEU A 111 8.28 -12.66 -5.55
C LEU A 111 7.37 -12.31 -4.37
N SER A 112 6.81 -11.09 -4.38
CA SER A 112 5.90 -10.66 -3.34
C SER A 112 4.62 -11.49 -3.27
N HIS A 113 4.05 -11.82 -4.44
CA HIS A 113 2.87 -12.65 -4.54
C HIS A 113 3.12 -14.11 -4.12
N LEU A 114 4.28 -14.68 -4.46
CA LEU A 114 4.67 -16.01 -3.99
C LEU A 114 4.88 -16.02 -2.46
N GLY A 115 5.46 -14.94 -1.91
CA GLY A 115 5.57 -14.76 -0.46
C GLY A 115 4.21 -14.79 0.24
N GLU A 116 3.19 -14.11 -0.33
CA GLU A 116 1.82 -14.15 0.18
C GLU A 116 1.22 -15.57 0.17
N HIS A 117 1.41 -16.33 -0.91
CA HIS A 117 0.94 -17.72 -0.98
C HIS A 117 1.63 -18.61 0.07
N HIS A 118 2.93 -18.45 0.31
CA HIS A 118 3.62 -19.13 1.40
C HIS A 118 3.11 -18.71 2.79
N TYR A 119 2.80 -17.43 2.99
CA TYR A 119 2.30 -16.92 4.27
C TYR A 119 0.93 -17.52 4.64
N HIS A 120 0.07 -17.73 3.64
CA HIS A 120 -1.28 -18.27 3.84
C HIS A 120 -1.39 -19.78 3.63
N GLY A 121 -0.42 -20.43 2.99
CA GLY A 121 -0.50 -21.85 2.61
C GLY A 121 -1.50 -22.10 1.48
N GLN A 122 -1.43 -21.28 0.43
CA GLN A 122 -2.30 -21.33 -0.75
C GLN A 122 -1.59 -22.02 -1.93
N LEU A 123 -2.34 -22.35 -2.99
CA LEU A 123 -1.82 -23.02 -4.19
C LEU A 123 -1.12 -24.36 -3.90
N GLY A 124 -1.70 -25.16 -2.99
CA GLY A 124 -1.11 -26.42 -2.53
C GLY A 124 0.17 -26.28 -1.70
N LEU A 125 0.60 -25.06 -1.35
CA LEU A 125 1.77 -24.85 -0.51
C LEU A 125 1.43 -25.04 0.98
N VAL A 126 2.37 -25.63 1.72
CA VAL A 126 2.33 -25.59 3.18
C VAL A 126 2.65 -24.18 3.66
N LYS A 127 1.86 -23.67 4.61
CA LYS A 127 2.12 -22.38 5.26
C LYS A 127 3.55 -22.34 5.81
N ASN A 128 4.33 -21.35 5.34
CA ASN A 128 5.73 -21.15 5.72
C ASN A 128 6.04 -19.65 5.81
N VAL A 129 5.91 -19.10 7.01
CA VAL A 129 6.12 -17.67 7.28
C VAL A 129 7.58 -17.24 7.08
N PRO A 130 8.60 -17.97 7.56
CA PRO A 130 10.00 -17.62 7.28
C PRO A 130 10.28 -17.50 5.78
N ARG A 131 9.79 -18.45 4.96
CA ARG A 131 9.95 -18.39 3.52
C ARG A 131 9.23 -17.19 2.88
N ALA A 132 8.05 -16.85 3.39
CA ALA A 132 7.32 -15.66 2.94
C ALA A 132 8.13 -14.38 3.19
N ILE A 133 8.74 -14.25 4.37
CA ILE A 133 9.57 -13.10 4.74
C ILE A 133 10.81 -13.01 3.85
N GLU A 134 11.50 -14.12 3.59
CA GLU A 134 12.64 -14.16 2.65
C GLU A 134 12.25 -13.61 1.27
N LEU A 135 11.15 -14.11 0.71
CA LEU A 135 10.65 -13.69 -0.59
C LEU A 135 10.23 -12.22 -0.61
N TRP A 136 9.62 -11.72 0.48
CA TRP A 136 9.28 -10.31 0.60
C TRP A 136 10.50 -9.42 0.76
N MET A 137 11.55 -9.86 1.48
CA MET A 137 12.81 -9.11 1.56
C MET A 137 13.46 -9.01 0.18
N GLU A 138 13.55 -10.12 -0.56
CA GLU A 138 14.08 -10.12 -1.94
C GLU A 138 13.25 -9.22 -2.86
N ALA A 139 11.93 -9.30 -2.79
CA ALA A 139 11.04 -8.42 -3.56
C ALA A 139 11.22 -6.93 -3.19
N ALA A 140 11.41 -6.63 -1.92
CA ALA A 140 11.63 -5.27 -1.42
C ALA A 140 12.97 -4.70 -1.90
N GLU A 141 14.03 -5.50 -1.93
CA GLU A 141 15.33 -5.12 -2.51
C GLU A 141 15.22 -4.78 -4.01
N LEU A 142 14.27 -5.41 -4.71
CA LEU A 142 13.93 -5.12 -6.10
C LEU A 142 12.91 -3.97 -6.26
N GLY A 143 12.55 -3.27 -5.18
CA GLY A 143 11.67 -2.10 -5.20
C GLY A 143 10.17 -2.40 -5.08
N SER A 144 9.78 -3.59 -4.63
CA SER A 144 8.37 -3.95 -4.44
C SER A 144 7.74 -3.21 -3.26
N VAL A 145 6.89 -2.23 -3.57
CA VAL A 145 6.08 -1.48 -2.59
C VAL A 145 5.16 -2.43 -1.79
N ASP A 146 4.51 -3.38 -2.46
CA ASP A 146 3.66 -4.39 -1.82
C ASP A 146 4.45 -5.21 -0.80
N ALA A 147 5.69 -5.59 -1.12
CA ALA A 147 6.53 -6.37 -0.22
C ALA A 147 6.92 -5.58 1.04
N HIS A 148 7.29 -4.30 0.86
CA HIS A 148 7.51 -3.40 2.00
C HIS A 148 6.26 -3.29 2.88
N TYR A 149 5.07 -3.13 2.30
CA TYR A 149 3.83 -3.13 3.08
C TYR A 149 3.64 -4.46 3.84
N ARG A 150 3.85 -5.63 3.22
CA ARG A 150 3.71 -6.92 3.93
C ARG A 150 4.70 -7.08 5.08
N LEU A 151 5.98 -6.75 4.85
CA LEU A 151 7.02 -6.79 5.89
C LEU A 151 6.69 -5.84 7.04
N SER A 152 6.20 -4.65 6.74
CA SER A 152 5.83 -3.66 7.74
C SER A 152 4.77 -4.19 8.71
N VAL A 153 3.71 -4.83 8.17
CA VAL A 153 2.61 -5.39 8.97
C VAL A 153 3.11 -6.52 9.86
N VAL A 154 3.90 -7.46 9.31
CA VAL A 154 4.39 -8.62 10.05
C VAL A 154 5.31 -8.20 11.21
N TYR A 155 6.27 -7.30 10.96
CA TYR A 155 7.17 -6.84 12.03
C TYR A 155 6.48 -5.91 13.03
N PHE A 156 5.59 -5.03 12.58
CA PHE A 156 4.91 -4.09 13.48
C PHE A 156 3.94 -4.78 14.44
N THR A 157 3.26 -5.84 13.98
CA THR A 157 2.27 -6.56 14.78
C THR A 157 2.85 -7.74 15.56
N GLY A 158 4.06 -8.19 15.22
CA GLY A 158 4.61 -9.45 15.76
C GLY A 158 3.79 -10.68 15.35
N ASN A 159 3.03 -10.60 14.24
CA ASN A 159 2.23 -11.73 13.82
C ASN A 159 3.13 -12.79 13.16
N CYS A 160 3.23 -13.96 13.81
CA CYS A 160 4.06 -15.10 13.41
C CYS A 160 5.59 -14.86 13.50
N VAL A 161 6.04 -13.70 13.99
CA VAL A 161 7.45 -13.36 14.26
C VAL A 161 7.57 -12.53 15.52
N GLU A 162 8.79 -12.34 16.04
CA GLU A 162 9.01 -11.38 17.12
C GLU A 162 8.65 -9.96 16.67
N GLU A 163 7.93 -9.23 17.52
CA GLU A 163 7.55 -7.84 17.25
C GLU A 163 8.80 -6.96 17.17
N ASP A 164 8.94 -6.25 16.06
CA ASP A 164 9.97 -5.24 15.84
C ASP A 164 9.32 -4.01 15.19
N LYS A 165 8.71 -3.18 16.02
CA LYS A 165 7.99 -1.97 15.58
C LYS A 165 8.89 -1.03 14.78
N ALA A 166 10.16 -0.88 15.16
CA ALA A 166 11.10 -0.01 14.46
C ALA A 166 11.33 -0.47 13.02
N ARG A 167 11.54 -1.78 12.83
CA ARG A 167 11.66 -2.38 11.48
C ARG A 167 10.36 -2.32 10.70
N GLY A 168 9.22 -2.53 11.37
CA GLY A 168 7.91 -2.36 10.77
C GLY A 168 7.70 -0.94 10.21
N ILE A 169 7.98 0.08 11.03
CA ILE A 169 7.90 1.49 10.65
C ILE A 169 8.87 1.81 9.51
N HIS A 170 10.10 1.27 9.54
CA HIS A 170 11.05 1.46 8.46
C HIS A 170 10.48 0.98 7.11
N HIS A 171 9.85 -0.20 7.06
CA HIS A 171 9.22 -0.68 5.85
C HIS A 171 7.97 0.12 5.45
N TRP A 172 7.16 0.61 6.40
CA TRP A 172 6.10 1.57 6.08
C TRP A 172 6.64 2.84 5.45
N GLN A 173 7.77 3.38 5.93
CA GLN A 173 8.40 4.56 5.34
C GLN A 173 8.81 4.30 3.88
N GLN A 174 9.42 3.15 3.59
CA GLN A 174 9.78 2.78 2.21
C GLN A 174 8.55 2.63 1.30
N ALA A 175 7.52 1.89 1.75
CA ALA A 175 6.28 1.73 1.00
C ALA A 175 5.56 3.07 0.78
N ALA A 176 5.52 3.95 1.80
CA ALA A 176 4.92 5.26 1.71
C ALA A 176 5.66 6.18 0.73
N MET A 177 7.00 6.15 0.69
CA MET A 177 7.80 6.85 -0.33
C MET A 177 7.56 6.29 -1.74
N GLY A 178 7.27 4.99 -1.84
CA GLY A 178 6.84 4.32 -3.08
C GLY A 178 5.36 4.53 -3.45
N GLY A 179 4.63 5.36 -2.69
CA GLY A 179 3.26 5.73 -3.04
C GLY A 179 2.15 4.87 -2.41
N ASP A 180 2.48 3.99 -1.47
CA ASP A 180 1.46 3.21 -0.77
C ASP A 180 0.65 4.06 0.20
N ALA A 181 -0.61 4.32 -0.17
CA ALA A 181 -1.51 5.16 0.60
C ALA A 181 -1.83 4.56 1.98
N GLU A 182 -1.84 3.23 2.12
CA GLU A 182 -2.13 2.55 3.38
C GLU A 182 -0.95 2.63 4.36
N SER A 183 0.28 2.39 3.90
CA SER A 183 1.49 2.64 4.69
C SER A 183 1.57 4.09 5.13
N ARG A 184 1.24 5.03 4.23
CA ARG A 184 1.16 6.46 4.56
C ARG A 184 0.12 6.74 5.66
N HIS A 185 -1.06 6.10 5.59
CA HIS A 185 -2.07 6.18 6.64
C HIS A 185 -1.56 5.66 7.98
N ASN A 186 -0.89 4.50 7.98
CA ASN A 186 -0.38 3.88 9.20
C ASN A 186 0.70 4.74 9.86
N LEU A 187 1.56 5.40 9.07
CA LEU A 187 2.48 6.42 9.60
C LEU A 187 1.72 7.59 10.23
N GLY A 188 0.65 8.07 9.59
CA GLY A 188 -0.21 9.11 10.18
C GLY A 188 -0.80 8.72 11.53
N VAL A 189 -1.27 7.48 11.68
CA VAL A 189 -1.77 6.94 12.95
C VAL A 189 -0.65 6.82 13.98
N PHE A 190 0.52 6.32 13.57
CA PHE A 190 1.68 6.19 14.45
C PHE A 190 2.12 7.55 15.01
N GLU A 191 2.25 8.57 14.15
CA GLU A 191 2.63 9.92 14.55
C GLU A 191 1.57 10.58 15.44
N PHE A 192 0.29 10.29 15.20
CA PHE A 192 -0.80 10.77 16.06
C PHE A 192 -0.65 10.24 17.49
N ASN A 193 -0.44 8.93 17.62
CA ASN A 193 -0.30 8.27 18.92
C ASN A 193 0.94 8.73 19.69
N ASN A 194 1.97 9.21 18.99
CA ASN A 194 3.17 9.79 19.59
C ASN A 194 3.02 11.29 19.93
N GLY A 195 1.86 11.89 19.68
CA GLY A 195 1.62 13.33 19.91
C GLY A 195 2.15 14.24 18.80
N ASN A 196 2.69 13.68 17.71
CA ASN A 196 3.22 14.42 16.57
C ASN A 196 2.10 14.82 15.60
N HIS A 197 1.07 15.51 16.11
CA HIS A 197 -0.17 15.79 15.37
C HIS A 197 0.04 16.54 14.05
N GLN A 198 1.01 17.46 13.98
CA GLN A 198 1.32 18.16 12.73
C GLN A 198 1.83 17.20 11.63
N LEU A 199 2.69 16.25 12.01
CA LEU A 199 3.23 15.26 11.07
C LEU A 199 2.17 14.21 10.70
N SER A 200 1.36 13.80 11.68
CA SER A 200 0.18 12.97 11.43
C SER A 200 -0.76 13.60 10.39
N ALA A 201 -1.06 14.89 10.52
CA ALA A 201 -1.89 15.61 9.56
C ALA A 201 -1.27 15.58 8.16
N GLN A 202 0.04 15.81 8.03
CA GLN A 202 0.73 15.73 6.73
C GLN A 202 0.60 14.35 6.08
N HIS A 203 0.83 13.27 6.84
CA HIS A 203 0.65 11.91 6.36
C HIS A 203 -0.78 11.62 5.90
N HIS A 204 -1.77 12.02 6.70
CA HIS A 204 -3.18 11.84 6.35
C HIS A 204 -3.59 12.67 5.14
N MET A 205 -3.06 13.89 4.97
CA MET A 205 -3.29 14.67 3.76
C MET A 205 -2.80 13.94 2.51
N ILE A 206 -1.54 13.47 2.50
CA ILE A 206 -0.96 12.79 1.33
C ILE A 206 -1.77 11.52 1.00
N SER A 207 -2.05 10.69 2.00
CA SER A 207 -2.83 9.46 1.83
C SER A 207 -4.28 9.72 1.38
N ALA A 208 -4.93 10.76 1.91
CA ALA A 208 -6.27 11.16 1.48
C ALA A 208 -6.29 11.64 0.03
N LYS A 209 -5.27 12.40 -0.40
CA LYS A 209 -5.10 12.87 -1.79
C LYS A 209 -4.87 11.74 -2.78
N MET A 210 -4.47 10.55 -2.33
CA MET A 210 -4.42 9.33 -3.14
C MET A 210 -5.77 8.60 -3.21
N GLY A 211 -6.81 9.11 -2.54
CA GLY A 211 -8.13 8.47 -2.50
C GLY A 211 -8.32 7.49 -1.33
N TYR A 212 -7.47 7.51 -0.30
CA TYR A 212 -7.65 6.62 0.86
C TYR A 212 -8.60 7.23 1.91
N GLU A 213 -9.84 6.72 1.95
CA GLU A 213 -10.94 7.29 2.75
C GLU A 213 -10.65 7.32 4.25
N ARG A 214 -9.97 6.30 4.80
CA ARG A 214 -9.64 6.25 6.22
C ARG A 214 -8.74 7.42 6.65
N SER A 215 -7.83 7.85 5.78
CA SER A 215 -7.01 9.05 6.04
C SER A 215 -7.82 10.33 5.99
N LEU A 216 -8.77 10.45 5.07
CA LEU A 216 -9.70 11.60 5.04
C LEU A 216 -10.53 11.67 6.33
N ASN A 217 -10.99 10.53 6.83
CA ASN A 217 -11.74 10.47 8.08
C ASN A 217 -10.87 10.86 9.28
N ASN A 218 -9.62 10.38 9.36
CA ASN A 218 -8.72 10.76 10.44
C ASN A 218 -8.43 12.26 10.45
N ILE A 219 -8.11 12.88 9.31
CA ILE A 219 -7.84 14.33 9.28
C ILE A 219 -9.10 15.17 9.58
N LYS A 220 -10.29 14.67 9.22
CA LYS A 220 -11.57 15.27 9.63
C LYS A 220 -11.73 15.26 11.14
N ASP A 221 -11.40 14.16 11.80
CA ASP A 221 -11.52 14.03 13.26
C ASP A 221 -10.45 14.88 13.97
N MET A 222 -9.21 14.89 13.48
CA MET A 222 -8.17 15.83 13.94
C MET A 222 -8.61 17.30 13.82
N PHE A 223 -9.31 17.68 12.76
CA PHE A 223 -9.84 19.04 12.59
C PHE A 223 -10.90 19.36 13.66
N LYS A 224 -11.81 18.43 13.96
CA LYS A 224 -12.82 18.62 15.02
C LYS A 224 -12.17 18.80 16.40
N GLU A 225 -11.06 18.12 16.64
CA GLU A 225 -10.29 18.19 17.89
C GLU A 225 -9.35 19.41 17.95
N GLY A 226 -9.28 20.22 16.89
CA GLY A 226 -8.38 21.38 16.81
C GLY A 226 -6.91 21.02 16.56
N LEU A 227 -6.62 19.76 16.23
CA LEU A 227 -5.27 19.23 15.96
C LEU A 227 -4.86 19.40 14.48
N ALA A 228 -5.82 19.66 13.60
CA ALA A 228 -5.58 20.04 12.21
C ALA A 228 -6.31 21.36 11.89
N THR A 229 -5.75 22.15 10.98
CA THR A 229 -6.36 23.41 10.53
C THR A 229 -7.49 23.16 9.54
N LYS A 230 -8.40 24.13 9.42
CA LYS A 230 -9.46 24.12 8.38
C LYS A 230 -8.87 24.00 6.97
N ALA A 231 -7.73 24.65 6.72
CA ALA A 231 -7.05 24.62 5.41
C ALA A 231 -6.54 23.20 5.09
N GLN A 232 -5.91 22.52 6.05
CA GLN A 232 -5.42 21.16 5.87
C GLN A 232 -6.56 20.17 5.59
N TYR A 233 -7.65 20.25 6.34
CA TYR A 233 -8.81 19.40 6.09
C TYR A 233 -9.46 19.69 4.72
N ALA A 234 -9.64 20.95 4.36
CA ALA A 234 -10.21 21.33 3.07
C ALA A 234 -9.36 20.83 1.89
N ASP A 235 -8.03 20.97 1.98
CA ASP A 235 -7.09 20.50 0.97
C ASP A 235 -7.11 18.96 0.83
N ALA A 236 -7.13 18.22 1.95
CA ALA A 236 -7.29 16.76 1.92
C ALA A 236 -8.62 16.33 1.31
N LEU A 237 -9.72 17.03 1.62
CA LEU A 237 -11.04 16.74 1.08
C LEU A 237 -11.13 16.99 -0.42
N ILE A 238 -10.50 18.06 -0.91
CA ILE A 238 -10.46 18.37 -2.35
C ILE A 238 -9.69 17.27 -3.08
N GLY A 239 -8.44 16.99 -2.69
CA GLY A 239 -7.67 15.99 -3.41
C GLY A 239 -8.22 14.57 -3.28
N TYR A 240 -8.90 14.22 -2.18
CA TYR A 240 -9.64 12.96 -2.11
C TYR A 240 -10.77 12.90 -3.16
N ARG A 241 -11.52 13.98 -3.36
CA ARG A 241 -12.59 14.03 -4.37
C ARG A 241 -12.01 13.91 -5.77
N ASP A 242 -10.91 14.59 -6.05
CA ASP A 242 -10.24 14.52 -7.35
C ASP A 242 -9.78 13.08 -7.63
N ALA A 243 -9.12 12.43 -6.67
CA ALA A 243 -8.70 11.03 -6.79
C ALA A 243 -9.90 10.07 -6.99
N VAL A 244 -11.00 10.26 -6.27
CA VAL A 244 -12.21 9.44 -6.46
C VAL A 244 -12.83 9.65 -7.82
N GLU A 245 -12.83 10.88 -8.35
CA GLU A 245 -13.31 11.17 -9.70
C GLU A 245 -12.47 10.44 -10.76
N GLU A 246 -11.14 10.49 -10.64
CA GLU A 246 -10.21 9.79 -11.54
C GLU A 246 -10.37 8.27 -11.53
N MET A 247 -10.90 7.69 -10.45
CA MET A 247 -11.11 6.24 -10.34
C MET A 247 -12.44 5.75 -10.91
N LYS A 248 -13.36 6.65 -11.30
CA LYS A 248 -14.69 6.27 -11.79
C LYS A 248 -14.61 5.56 -13.14
N SER A 249 -15.36 4.46 -13.25
CA SER A 249 -15.52 3.74 -14.53
C SER A 249 -16.92 3.12 -14.60
N PRO A 250 -17.68 3.34 -15.70
CA PRO A 250 -18.99 2.73 -15.88
C PRO A 250 -18.96 1.20 -15.79
N GLN A 251 -17.90 0.58 -16.30
CA GLN A 251 -17.72 -0.88 -16.26
C GLN A 251 -17.44 -1.37 -14.84
N ARG A 252 -16.72 -0.60 -14.01
CA ARG A 252 -16.50 -0.94 -12.60
C ARG A 252 -17.79 -0.80 -11.79
N GLU A 253 -18.57 0.24 -12.03
CA GLU A 253 -19.89 0.40 -11.42
C GLU A 253 -20.84 -0.73 -11.79
N GLU A 254 -20.77 -1.20 -13.03
CA GLU A 254 -21.52 -2.38 -13.45
C GLU A 254 -21.03 -3.67 -12.77
N ALA A 255 -19.71 -3.90 -12.71
CA ALA A 255 -19.13 -5.03 -12.00
C ALA A 255 -19.57 -5.08 -10.54
N LYS A 256 -19.55 -3.93 -9.83
CA LYS A 256 -20.06 -3.82 -8.45
C LYS A 256 -21.54 -4.22 -8.34
N ARG A 257 -22.40 -3.77 -9.26
CA ARG A 257 -23.83 -4.15 -9.27
C ARG A 257 -24.04 -5.65 -9.45
N LEU A 258 -23.11 -6.33 -10.11
CA LEU A 258 -23.11 -7.78 -10.32
C LEU A 258 -22.42 -8.57 -9.19
N GLY A 259 -21.87 -7.88 -8.18
CA GLY A 259 -21.16 -8.51 -7.06
C GLY A 259 -19.75 -8.99 -7.37
N LEU A 260 -19.09 -8.42 -8.40
CA LEU A 260 -17.71 -8.71 -8.79
C LEU A 260 -16.70 -7.81 -8.08
#